data_AF-A0A7C1ASG4-F1
#
_entry.id   AF-A0A7C1ASG4-F1
#
_cell.length_a   1.000
_cell.length_b   1.000
_cell.length_c   1.000
_cell.angle_alpha   90.00
_cell.angle_beta   90.00
_cell.angle_gamma   90.00
#
_symmetry.space_group_name_H-M   'P 1'
#
loop_
_entity.id
_entity.type
_entity.pdbx_description
1 polymer ?
#
loop_
_entity_poly.entity_id
_entity_poly.type
_entity_poly.pdbx_seq_one_letter_code
_entity_poly.pdbx_strand_id
1 'polypeptide(L)' 'MPAVTMRQLLEAGVHFGHQTRRWDPKMRPFIFGERNGIHILDL' A
#
# COMPACT_ATOMS: atom_id res chain seq x y z
N MET A 1 -6.98 9.92 19.33
CA MET A 1 -7.74 9.38 18.19
C MET A 1 -6.95 9.63 16.92
N PRO A 2 -7.00 8.74 15.90
CA PRO A 2 -6.35 9.02 14.63
C PRO A 2 -6.96 10.27 14.02
N ALA A 3 -6.12 11.21 13.57
CA ALA A 3 -6.57 12.46 12.96
C ALA A 3 -7.16 12.24 11.55
N VAL A 4 -6.94 11.07 10.95
CA VAL A 4 -7.32 10.73 9.57
C VAL A 4 -8.05 9.38 9.58
N THR A 5 -9.10 9.27 8.77
CA THR A 5 -9.91 8.05 8.60
C THR A 5 -9.36 7.15 7.50
N MET A 6 -9.64 5.84 7.56
CA MET A 6 -9.28 4.87 6.51
C MET A 6 -9.75 5.31 5.12
N ARG A 7 -11.00 5.81 5.03
CA ARG A 7 -11.57 6.29 3.76
C ARG A 7 -10.74 7.43 3.16
N GLN A 8 -10.27 8.37 3.98
CA GLN A 8 -9.43 9.47 3.51
C GLN A 8 -8.08 8.98 2.98
N LEU A 9 -7.49 7.95 3.60
CA LEU A 9 -6.23 7.34 3.14
C LEU A 9 -6.44 6.61 1.79
N LEU A 10 -7.55 5.92 1.64
CA LEU A 10 -7.92 5.27 0.38
C LEU A 10 -8.13 6.28 -0.74
N GLU A 11 -8.89 7.35 -0.49
CA GLU A 11 -9.13 8.42 -1.47
C GLU A 11 -7.84 9.19 -1.83
N ALA A 12 -6.92 9.36 -0.89
CA ALA A 12 -5.61 9.97 -1.14
C ALA A 12 -4.62 9.04 -1.89
N GLY A 13 -4.93 7.75 -2.02
CA GLY A 13 -4.10 6.80 -2.76
C GLY A 13 -2.82 6.33 -2.04
N VAL A 14 -2.75 6.45 -0.71
CA VAL A 14 -1.50 6.10 0.03
C VAL A 14 -1.23 4.59 0.10
N HIS A 15 -2.21 3.77 -0.26
CA HIS A 15 -2.07 2.31 -0.34
C HIS A 15 -1.29 1.83 -1.57
N PHE A 16 -0.98 2.71 -2.52
CA PHE A 16 -0.14 2.34 -3.66
C PHE A 16 1.35 2.35 -3.28
N GLY A 17 1.98 1.20 -3.39
CA GLY A 17 3.41 1.01 -3.19
C GLY A 17 4.23 1.17 -4.47
N HIS A 18 5.39 0.52 -4.49
CA HIS A 18 6.29 0.52 -5.65
C HIS A 18 5.96 -0.59 -6.64
N GLN A 19 6.61 -0.55 -7.80
CA GLN A 19 6.55 -1.63 -8.78
C GLN A 19 7.06 -2.95 -8.19
N THR A 20 6.45 -4.06 -8.59
CA THR A 20 6.77 -5.42 -8.09
C THR A 20 8.19 -5.87 -8.41
N ARG A 21 8.88 -5.24 -9.37
CA ARG A 21 10.30 -5.51 -9.66
C ARG A 21 11.27 -4.75 -8.74
N ARG A 22 10.81 -3.68 -8.07
CA ARG A 22 11.63 -2.76 -7.26
C ARG A 22 11.03 -2.64 -5.86
N TRP A 23 11.00 -3.75 -5.14
CA TRP A 23 10.53 -3.81 -3.75
C TRP A 23 11.55 -4.48 -2.84
N ASP A 24 11.51 -4.14 -1.55
CA ASP A 24 12.30 -4.80 -0.51
C ASP A 24 11.51 -6.00 0.03
N PRO A 25 12.06 -7.24 0.00
CA PRO A 25 11.41 -8.42 0.55
C PRO A 25 10.92 -8.29 1.99
N LYS A 26 11.53 -7.41 2.80
CA LYS A 26 11.09 -7.11 4.17
C LYS A 26 9.71 -6.46 4.24
N MET A 27 9.22 -5.89 3.14
CA MET A 27 7.88 -5.28 3.08
C MET A 27 6.75 -6.31 2.96
N ARG A 28 7.06 -7.61 2.78
CA ARG A 28 6.06 -8.67 2.55
C ARG A 28 4.91 -8.68 3.55
N PRO A 29 5.12 -8.48 4.87
CA PRO A 29 4.02 -8.47 5.85
C PRO A 29 3.06 -7.30 5.71
N PHE A 30 3.45 -6.23 4.99
CA PHE A 30 2.65 -5.00 4.82
C PHE A 30 2.01 -4.91 3.43
N ILE A 31 2.19 -5.93 2.58
CA ILE A 31 1.65 -5.95 1.23
C ILE A 31 0.37 -6.79 1.24
N PHE A 32 -0.74 -6.13 0.93
CA PHE A 32 -2.04 -6.78 0.73
C PHE A 32 -2.05 -7.59 -0.58
N GLY A 33 -1.46 -7.06 -1.65
CA GLY A 33 -1.40 -7.74 -2.94
C GLY A 33 -0.70 -6.94 -4.03
N GLU A 34 -0.95 -7.28 -5.29
CA GLU A 34 -0.47 -6.51 -6.45
C GLU A 34 -1.60 -6.25 -7.45
N ARG A 35 -1.52 -5.11 -8.13
CA ARG A 35 -2.41 -4.76 -9.24
C ARG A 35 -1.62 -4.02 -10.31
N ASN A 36 -1.67 -4.50 -11.55
CA ASN A 36 -0.96 -3.93 -12.68
C ASN A 36 0.56 -3.74 -12.42
N GLY A 37 1.17 -4.67 -11.68
CA GLY A 37 2.60 -4.61 -11.35
C GLY A 37 2.98 -3.58 -10.27
N ILE A 38 2.01 -3.03 -9.53
CA ILE A 38 2.23 -2.17 -8.36
C ILE A 38 1.75 -2.90 -7.10
N HIS A 39 2.55 -2.87 -6.03
CA HIS A 39 2.14 -3.40 -4.73
C HIS A 39 1.04 -2.55 -4.10
N ILE A 40 0.02 -3.20 -3.56
CA ILE A 40 -0.99 -2.58 -2.70
C ILE A 40 -0.62 -2.87 -1.26
N LEU A 41 -0.49 -1.83 -0.46
CA LEU A 41 -0.18 -1.90 0.96
C LEU A 41 -1.46 -2.15 1.78
N ASP A 42 -1.32 -2.91 2.86
CA ASP A 42 -2.36 -3.11 3.85
C ASP A 42 -2.42 -1.88 4.78
N LEU A 43 -3.60 -1.26 4.91
CA LEU A 43 -3.83 -0.02 5.65
C LEU A 43 -4.54 -0.26 6.99
#